data_AF-A0A2E0V1C8-F1
#
_entry.id   AF-A0A2E0V1C8-F1
#
_cell.length_a   1.000
_cell.length_b   1.000
_cell.length_c   1.000
_cell.angle_alpha   90.00
_cell.angle_beta   90.00
_cell.angle_gamma   90.00
#
_symmetry.space_group_name_H-M   'P 1'
#
loop_
_entity.id
_entity.type
_entity.pdbx_description
1 polymer ?
#
loop_
_entity_poly.entity_id
_entity_poly.type
_entity_poly.pdbx_seq_one_letter_code
_entity_poly.pdbx_strand_id
1 'polypeptide(L)'
;MKYKNLSYSKFFLYLKKLSTEKDLLEIAGVHPDTYASSFVKELYQAIFVNSRNLNNEYQKYYACEYDTVEDFLFWRYGVEKEFFEGISKDKTASGFFLLVNNDKITVGENDEMNASVRDLLSKLDGDT
;
A
#
# COMPACT_ATOMS: atom_id res chain seq x y z
N MET A 1 5.80 1.94 8.51
CA MET A 1 5.45 2.41 7.15
C MET A 1 6.41 3.51 6.65
N LYS A 2 7.11 3.30 5.52
CA LYS A 2 7.93 4.34 4.85
C LYS A 2 7.27 4.74 3.53
N TYR A 3 7.22 6.03 3.20
CA TYR A 3 6.68 6.52 1.92
C TYR A 3 7.72 7.42 1.21
N LYS A 4 7.93 7.20 -0.10
CA LYS A 4 8.70 8.10 -0.96
C LYS A 4 7.75 8.67 -2.02
N ASN A 5 7.65 10.00 -2.07
CA ASN A 5 6.77 10.71 -2.98
C ASN A 5 7.49 10.84 -4.34
N LEU A 6 7.36 9.82 -5.19
CA LEU A 6 7.86 9.83 -6.56
C LEU A 6 6.83 10.57 -7.44
N SER A 7 7.20 11.74 -7.95
CA SER A 7 6.51 12.58 -8.95
C SER A 7 5.06 12.17 -9.30
N TYR A 8 4.11 12.82 -8.61
CA TYR A 8 2.66 12.86 -8.82
C TYR A 8 2.07 11.94 -9.91
N SER A 9 1.75 10.68 -9.54
CA SER A 9 0.65 9.88 -10.11
C SER A 9 0.56 8.47 -9.51
N LYS A 10 1.57 8.02 -8.76
CA LYS A 10 1.64 6.64 -8.28
C LYS A 10 2.10 6.58 -6.83
N PHE A 11 1.31 5.94 -5.99
CA PHE A 11 1.68 5.63 -4.61
C PHE A 11 2.22 4.21 -4.52
N PHE A 12 3.37 4.05 -3.89
CA PHE A 12 3.98 2.75 -3.62
C PHE A 12 3.71 2.35 -2.18
N LEU A 13 3.10 1.19 -1.97
CA LEU A 13 2.79 0.64 -0.66
C LEU A 13 3.48 -0.71 -0.50
N TYR A 14 4.13 -0.92 0.64
CA TYR A 14 4.57 -2.23 1.07
C TYR A 14 3.70 -2.67 2.23
N LEU A 15 3.13 -3.88 2.13
CA LEU A 15 2.29 -4.46 3.18
C LEU A 15 2.77 -5.86 3.52
N LYS A 16 2.95 -6.18 4.81
CA LYS A 16 3.33 -7.53 5.25
C LYS A 16 2.27 -8.58 4.88
N LYS A 17 1.00 -8.18 4.86
CA LYS A 17 -0.15 -9.01 4.50
C LYS A 17 -1.17 -8.17 3.74
N LEU A 18 -1.86 -8.76 2.77
CA LEU A 18 -3.05 -8.16 2.18
C LEU A 18 -4.22 -8.31 3.16
N SER A 19 -4.70 -7.17 3.65
CA SER A 19 -5.90 -7.11 4.48
C SER A 19 -7.15 -7.27 3.61
N THR A 20 -8.16 -7.94 4.14
CA THR A 20 -9.49 -7.97 3.52
C THR A 20 -10.27 -6.69 3.87
N GLU A 21 -11.35 -6.39 3.14
CA GLU A 21 -12.26 -5.27 3.48
C GLU A 21 -12.77 -5.42 4.91
N LYS A 22 -13.08 -6.66 5.32
CA LYS A 22 -13.52 -6.98 6.68
C LYS A 22 -12.45 -6.64 7.71
N ASP A 23 -11.20 -7.04 7.47
CA ASP A 23 -10.08 -6.73 8.36
C ASP A 23 -9.93 -5.21 8.53
N LEU A 24 -10.08 -4.45 7.44
CA LEU A 24 -9.98 -2.99 7.48
C LEU A 24 -11.10 -2.34 8.29
N LEU A 25 -12.34 -2.82 8.13
CA LEU A 25 -13.50 -2.33 8.89
C LEU A 25 -13.37 -2.63 10.39
N GLU A 26 -12.88 -3.83 10.72
CA GLU A 26 -12.65 -4.25 12.11
C GLU A 26 -11.55 -3.38 12.77
N ILE A 27 -10.43 -3.16 12.09
CA ILE A 27 -9.34 -2.30 12.56
C ILE A 27 -9.79 -0.84 12.71
N ALA A 28 -10.63 -0.36 11.79
CA ALA A 28 -11.18 0.99 11.86
C ALA A 28 -12.18 1.17 13.01
N GLY A 29 -12.65 0.08 13.63
CA GLY A 29 -13.62 0.12 14.73
C GLY A 29 -14.95 0.76 14.32
N VAL A 30 -15.31 0.70 13.02
CA VAL A 30 -16.52 1.35 12.50
C VAL A 30 -17.70 0.41 12.57
N HIS A 31 -18.85 0.94 13.00
CA HIS A 31 -20.10 0.17 12.98
C HIS A 31 -20.57 -0.06 11.54
N PRO A 32 -21.12 -1.25 11.23
CA PRO A 32 -21.72 -1.53 9.94
C PRO A 32 -22.88 -0.54 9.66
N ASP A 33 -23.13 -0.29 8.37
CA ASP A 33 -24.20 0.57 7.86
C ASP A 33 -24.13 2.05 8.28
N THR A 34 -22.94 2.50 8.69
CA THR A 34 -22.66 3.92 8.95
C THR A 34 -21.94 4.58 7.78
N TYR A 35 -22.00 5.91 7.70
CA TYR A 35 -21.20 6.68 6.75
C TYR A 35 -19.70 6.38 6.88
N ALA A 36 -19.20 6.23 8.11
CA ALA A 36 -17.81 5.85 8.37
C ALA A 36 -17.47 4.49 7.75
N SER A 37 -18.36 3.50 7.85
CA SER A 37 -18.15 2.20 7.19
C SER A 37 -18.13 2.31 5.67
N SER A 38 -19.01 3.12 5.07
CA SER A 38 -19.00 3.37 3.63
C SER A 38 -17.70 4.02 3.17
N PHE A 39 -17.22 5.03 3.91
CA PHE A 39 -15.95 5.68 3.62
C PHE A 39 -14.75 4.73 3.72
N VAL A 40 -14.70 3.88 4.75
CA VAL A 40 -13.63 2.88 4.89
C VAL A 40 -13.66 1.86 3.76
N LYS A 41 -14.85 1.45 3.28
CA LYS A 41 -14.99 0.59 2.11
C LYS A 41 -14.50 1.26 0.84
N GLU A 42 -14.83 2.52 0.60
CA GLU A 42 -14.32 3.28 -0.55
C GLU A 42 -12.80 3.40 -0.50
N LEU A 43 -12.23 3.65 0.68
CA LEU A 43 -10.79 3.66 0.88
C LEU A 43 -10.17 2.29 0.56
N TYR A 44 -10.80 1.20 1.00
CA TYR A 44 -10.37 -0.16 0.66
C TYR A 44 -10.33 -0.37 -0.86
N GLN A 45 -11.40 -0.01 -1.55
CA GLN A 45 -11.50 -0.15 -3.01
C GLN A 45 -10.42 0.68 -3.73
N ALA A 46 -10.21 1.92 -3.29
CA ALA A 46 -9.21 2.82 -3.86
C ALA A 46 -7.77 2.28 -3.69
N ILE A 47 -7.47 1.71 -2.53
CA ILE A 47 -6.11 1.24 -2.21
C ILE A 47 -5.84 -0.17 -2.74
N PHE A 48 -6.76 -1.11 -2.53
CA PHE A 48 -6.48 -2.54 -2.74
C PHE A 48 -7.02 -3.07 -4.06
N VAL A 49 -8.21 -2.63 -4.48
CA VAL A 49 -8.83 -3.16 -5.71
C VAL A 49 -8.25 -2.52 -6.95
N ASN A 50 -7.94 -1.22 -6.89
CA ASN A 50 -7.34 -0.49 -8.00
C ASN A 50 -5.80 -0.52 -8.00
N SER A 51 -5.17 -1.21 -7.06
CA SER A 51 -3.71 -1.34 -7.04
C SER A 51 -3.21 -2.55 -7.81
N ARG A 52 -1.98 -2.45 -8.29
CA ARG A 52 -1.27 -3.54 -8.95
C ARG A 52 -0.35 -4.23 -7.96
N ASN A 53 -0.47 -5.54 -7.85
CA ASN A 53 0.49 -6.36 -7.12
C ASN A 53 1.76 -6.55 -7.95
N LEU A 54 2.81 -5.83 -7.58
CA LEU A 54 4.07 -5.79 -8.29
C LEU A 54 4.88 -7.07 -8.13
N ASN A 55 4.68 -7.83 -7.05
CA ASN A 55 5.29 -9.16 -6.92
C ASN A 55 4.76 -10.08 -8.02
N ASN A 56 3.44 -10.10 -8.22
CA ASN A 56 2.82 -10.92 -9.25
C ASN A 56 3.25 -10.47 -10.65
N GLU A 57 3.34 -9.15 -10.87
CA GLU A 57 3.81 -8.60 -12.13
C GLU A 57 5.27 -8.97 -12.42
N TYR A 58 6.14 -8.86 -11.42
CA TYR A 58 7.54 -9.28 -11.50
C TYR A 58 7.65 -10.76 -11.88
N GLN A 59 7.00 -11.63 -11.10
CA GLN A 59 7.03 -13.08 -11.33
C GLN A 59 6.50 -13.46 -12.72
N LYS A 60 5.49 -12.75 -13.22
CA LYS A 60 4.86 -13.08 -14.49
C LYS A 60 5.63 -12.58 -15.72
N TYR A 61 6.26 -11.42 -15.63
CA TYR A 61 6.78 -10.73 -16.82
C TYR A 61 8.25 -10.32 -16.75
N TYR A 62 8.82 -10.14 -15.56
CA TYR A 62 10.12 -9.48 -15.40
C TYR A 62 11.17 -10.34 -14.68
N ALA A 63 10.81 -11.53 -14.18
CA ALA A 63 11.74 -12.45 -13.53
C ALA A 63 12.83 -12.99 -14.47
N CYS A 64 12.67 -12.87 -15.79
CA CYS A 64 13.73 -13.16 -16.76
C CYS A 64 14.70 -12.00 -17.01
N GLU A 65 14.33 -10.77 -16.62
CA GLU A 65 15.11 -9.55 -16.82
C GLU A 65 15.85 -9.12 -15.55
N TYR A 66 15.28 -9.40 -14.38
CA TYR A 66 15.83 -9.00 -13.09
C TYR A 66 15.90 -10.19 -12.13
N ASP A 67 17.05 -10.34 -11.45
CA ASP A 67 17.31 -11.45 -10.52
C ASP A 67 16.42 -11.39 -9.27
N THR A 68 16.02 -10.18 -8.86
CA THR A 68 15.22 -9.95 -7.64
C THR A 68 14.09 -8.95 -7.89
N VAL A 69 13.05 -9.01 -7.04
CA VAL A 69 11.95 -8.04 -7.10
C VAL A 69 12.44 -6.63 -6.72
N GLU A 70 13.43 -6.53 -5.84
CA GLU A 70 14.06 -5.28 -5.44
C GLU A 70 14.78 -4.61 -6.61
N ASP A 71 15.54 -5.38 -7.40
CA ASP A 71 16.20 -4.85 -8.60
C ASP A 71 15.18 -4.40 -9.65
N PHE A 72 14.12 -5.19 -9.85
CA PHE A 72 12.99 -4.78 -10.68
C PHE A 72 12.39 -3.45 -10.22
N LEU A 73 12.13 -3.29 -8.92
CA LEU A 73 11.54 -2.07 -8.37
C LEU A 73 12.48 -0.86 -8.44
N PHE A 74 13.78 -1.07 -8.22
CA PHE A 74 14.79 -0.03 -8.35
C PHE A 74 14.87 0.45 -9.81
N TRP A 75 15.08 -0.45 -10.76
CA TRP A 75 15.29 -0.09 -12.16
C TRP A 75 14.01 0.38 -12.86
N ARG A 76 12.86 -0.25 -12.58
CA ARG A 76 11.60 0.05 -13.27
C ARG A 76 10.85 1.23 -12.65
N TYR A 77 10.91 1.38 -11.34
CA TYR A 77 10.12 2.36 -10.59
C TYR A 77 10.94 3.37 -9.79
N GLY A 78 12.28 3.26 -9.77
CA GLY A 78 13.15 4.19 -9.04
C GLY A 78 13.02 4.08 -7.53
N VAL A 79 12.63 2.91 -7.01
CA VAL A 79 12.56 2.66 -5.57
C VAL A 79 13.97 2.42 -5.03
N GLU A 80 14.47 3.33 -4.21
CA GLU A 80 15.85 3.28 -3.72
C GLU A 80 16.14 2.07 -2.84
N LYS A 81 17.41 1.65 -2.80
CA LYS A 81 17.82 0.48 -2.03
C LYS A 81 17.63 0.65 -0.52
N GLU A 82 17.75 1.86 0.02
CA GLU A 82 17.54 2.15 1.45
C GLU A 82 16.08 1.94 1.90
N PHE A 83 15.13 1.96 0.95
CA PHE A 83 13.75 1.58 1.25
C PHE A 83 13.67 0.09 1.63
N PHE A 84 14.33 -0.77 0.85
CA PHE A 84 14.35 -2.22 1.08
C PHE A 84 15.15 -2.61 2.32
N GLU A 85 16.18 -1.85 2.69
CA GLU A 85 16.91 -2.06 3.97
C GLU A 85 16.00 -1.92 5.21
N GLY A 86 14.94 -1.11 5.11
CA GLY A 86 13.93 -1.01 6.15
C GLY A 86 13.03 -2.24 6.23
N ILE A 87 12.81 -2.91 5.10
CA ILE A 87 11.93 -4.06 4.95
C ILE A 87 12.65 -5.37 5.28
N SER A 88 13.90 -5.53 4.83
CA SER A 88 14.71 -6.74 5.00
C SER A 88 15.11 -7.01 6.45
N LYS A 89 14.98 -6.02 7.35
CA LYS A 89 15.09 -6.23 8.81
C LYS A 89 13.95 -7.11 9.35
N ASP A 90 12.79 -7.11 8.70
CA ASP A 90 11.68 -8.02 8.99
C ASP A 90 11.83 -9.32 8.20
N LYS A 91 12.73 -10.20 8.66
CA LYS A 91 13.14 -11.46 8.01
C LYS A 91 12.02 -12.51 7.79
N THR A 92 10.79 -12.24 8.21
CA THR A 92 9.69 -13.21 8.23
C THR A 92 8.57 -12.92 7.23
N ALA A 93 8.54 -11.78 6.56
CA ALA A 93 7.38 -11.38 5.76
C ALA A 93 7.69 -11.43 4.25
N SER A 94 7.10 -12.40 3.55
CA SER A 94 6.81 -12.28 2.12
C SER A 94 5.75 -11.19 1.92
N GLY A 95 6.17 -9.93 1.96
CA GLY A 95 5.27 -8.79 1.82
C GLY A 95 4.85 -8.52 0.38
N PHE A 96 3.83 -7.69 0.23
CA PHE A 96 3.22 -7.31 -1.03
C PHE A 96 3.60 -5.88 -1.39
N PHE A 97 4.17 -5.71 -2.58
CA PHE A 97 4.39 -4.40 -3.17
C PHE A 97 3.17 -4.01 -4.02
N LEU A 98 2.45 -2.96 -3.61
CA LEU A 98 1.29 -2.43 -4.29
C LEU A 98 1.62 -1.09 -4.95
N LEU A 99 1.32 -0.99 -6.24
CA LEU A 99 1.30 0.27 -6.96
C LEU A 99 -0.13 0.78 -7.05
N VAL A 100 -0.44 1.84 -6.31
CA VAL A 100 -1.74 2.51 -6.37
C VAL A 100 -1.65 3.60 -7.44
N ASN A 101 -2.41 3.42 -8.54
CA ASN A 101 -2.52 4.43 -9.58
C ASN A 101 -3.48 5.53 -9.09
N ASN A 102 -2.96 6.75 -9.03
CA ASN A 102 -3.62 7.86 -8.37
C ASN A 102 -4.44 8.70 -9.35
N ASP A 103 -5.10 8.06 -10.32
CA ASP A 103 -5.79 8.81 -11.36
C ASP A 103 -6.95 9.64 -10.78
N LYS A 104 -7.56 9.23 -9.65
CA LYS A 104 -8.52 10.04 -8.88
C LYS A 104 -8.69 9.59 -7.41
N ILE A 105 -7.67 9.66 -6.55
CA ILE A 105 -7.95 9.75 -5.10
C ILE A 105 -8.02 11.22 -4.74
N THR A 106 -9.16 11.85 -5.01
CA THR A 106 -9.47 13.18 -4.49
C THR A 106 -9.92 13.02 -3.04
N VAL A 107 -8.98 12.70 -2.14
CA VAL A 107 -9.18 12.99 -0.72
C VAL A 107 -9.23 14.51 -0.69
N GLY A 108 -10.40 15.10 -0.49
CA GLY A 108 -10.57 16.56 -0.46
C GLY A 108 -9.48 17.21 0.39
N GLU A 109 -9.11 18.46 0.04
CA GLU A 109 -8.03 19.28 0.63
C GLU A 109 -8.25 19.60 2.13
N ASN A 110 -8.58 18.60 2.93
CA ASN A 110 -8.80 18.70 4.36
C ASN A 110 -7.70 17.89 5.05
N ASP A 111 -6.78 18.60 5.67
CA ASP A 111 -5.62 18.04 6.35
C ASP A 111 -6.01 17.03 7.45
N GLU A 112 -7.19 17.17 8.05
CA GLU A 112 -7.71 16.22 9.05
C GLU A 112 -8.03 14.85 8.46
N MET A 113 -8.54 14.82 7.23
CA MET A 113 -8.86 13.57 6.53
C MET A 113 -7.57 12.84 6.12
N ASN A 114 -6.58 13.59 5.64
CA ASN A 114 -5.25 13.05 5.34
C ASN A 114 -4.55 12.50 6.59
N ALA A 115 -4.68 13.17 7.74
CA ALA A 115 -4.15 12.68 9.01
C ALA A 115 -4.83 11.37 9.44
N SER A 116 -6.16 11.29 9.30
CA SER A 116 -6.94 10.10 9.66
C SER A 116 -6.61 8.89 8.78
N VAL A 117 -6.42 9.10 7.47
CA VAL A 117 -5.98 8.04 6.55
C VAL A 117 -4.58 7.54 6.93
N ARG A 118 -3.64 8.44 7.28
CA ARG A 118 -2.29 8.05 7.73
C ARG A 118 -2.33 7.24 9.02
N ASP A 119 -3.16 7.61 9.98
CA ASP A 119 -3.35 6.86 11.24
C ASP A 119 -3.97 5.47 10.99
N LEU A 120 -4.92 5.37 10.07
CA LEU A 120 -5.55 4.10 9.73
C LEU A 120 -4.55 3.17 9.01
N LEU A 121 -3.70 3.73 8.14
CA LEU A 121 -2.64 3.00 7.47
C LEU A 121 -1.52 2.54 8.40
N SER A 122 -1.17 3.32 9.43
CA SER A 122 -0.15 2.91 10.41
C SER A 122 -0.64 1.75 11.28
N LYS A 123 -1.94 1.70 11.62
CA LYS A 123 -2.56 0.59 12.35
C LYS A 123 -2.59 -0.72 11.56
N LEU A 124 -2.67 -0.65 10.24
CA LEU A 124 -2.62 -1.85 9.36
C LEU A 124 -1.23 -2.49 9.29
N ASP A 125 -0.16 -1.74 9.58
CA ASP A 125 1.22 -2.23 9.52
C ASP A 125 1.57 -3.13 10.74
N GLY A 126 0.74 -3.09 11.79
CA GLY A 126 0.75 -4.00 12.94
C GLY A 126 1.98 -3.86 13.85
N ASP A 127 1.83 -3.09 14.93
CA ASP A 127 2.40 -3.46 16.24
C ASP A 127 1.24 -4.02 17.08
N THR A 128 1.16 -5.34 17.18
CA THR A 128 0.55 -6.09 18.30
C THR A 128 1.54 -7.17 18.69
#